data_AF-A0A0W0SPM6-F1
#
_entry.id   AF-A0A0W0SPM6-F1
#
_cell.length_a   1.000
_cell.length_b   1.000
_cell.length_c   1.000
_cell.angle_alpha   90.00
_cell.angle_beta   90.00
_cell.angle_gamma   90.00
#
_symmetry.space_group_name_H-M   'P 1'
#
loop_
_entity.id
_entity.type
_entity.pdbx_description
1 polymer ?
#
loop_
_entity_poly.entity_id
_entity_poly.type
_entity_poly.pdbx_seq_one_letter_code
_entity_poly.pdbx_strand_id
1 'polypeptide(L)'
;MDWSIGKQVKLKNSLIILSILSLMGLSSSPSAFTNGQLILINSLGIVVNGSLGGTASNIKVQVNDSTGVCSTTASLAYGGVITVSWNSANTHSSTKCTDIVSVDVSALKTTSGVVQYDSTANPTPPAVATAPTTFLAPTTPIANIALIVTGNASPAMTNSTTSWGSSVGVPPIYLTSNGSISVTGIMGGVGMEGLKAESLMLRYGIMPVRLKSAME
;
A
#
# COMPACT_ATOMS: atom_id res chain seq x y z
N MET A 1 70.11 51.43 -37.39
CA MET A 1 69.03 50.99 -38.30
C MET A 1 68.49 49.68 -37.75
N ASP A 2 67.26 49.78 -37.25
CA ASP A 2 66.25 48.78 -36.93
C ASP A 2 66.63 47.34 -36.52
N TRP A 3 66.33 47.01 -35.27
CA TRP A 3 65.74 45.72 -34.92
C TRP A 3 64.99 45.75 -33.56
N SER A 4 63.66 45.83 -33.67
CA SER A 4 62.59 45.07 -33.00
C SER A 4 62.71 44.50 -31.56
N ILE A 5 61.55 44.47 -30.87
CA ILE A 5 60.94 43.36 -30.08
C ILE A 5 60.42 43.84 -28.71
N GLY A 6 59.20 43.41 -28.36
CA GLY A 6 58.91 43.11 -26.94
C GLY A 6 57.45 43.20 -26.52
N LYS A 7 56.70 42.11 -26.72
CA LYS A 7 55.32 41.90 -26.22
C LYS A 7 55.21 42.17 -24.71
N GLN A 8 54.19 42.95 -24.34
CA GLN A 8 53.78 43.23 -22.97
C GLN A 8 53.13 41.99 -22.33
N VAL A 9 53.75 41.47 -21.27
CA VAL A 9 53.09 40.65 -20.25
C VAL A 9 52.78 41.57 -19.09
N LYS A 10 51.50 41.70 -18.70
CA LYS A 10 51.14 42.30 -17.41
C LYS A 10 50.39 41.28 -16.56
N LEU A 11 51.10 40.86 -15.51
CA LEU A 11 50.56 40.23 -14.31
C LEU A 11 49.44 41.10 -13.72
N LYS A 12 48.35 40.45 -13.27
CA LYS A 12 47.82 40.51 -11.90
C LYS A 12 46.43 39.86 -11.85
N ASN A 13 46.33 38.73 -11.15
CA ASN A 13 45.46 38.57 -9.98
C ASN A 13 45.47 37.12 -9.50
N SER A 14 46.11 36.91 -8.35
CA SER A 14 45.95 35.74 -7.49
C SER A 14 44.50 35.61 -7.03
N LEU A 15 43.94 34.40 -7.11
CA LEU A 15 43.05 33.88 -6.07
C LEU A 15 43.08 32.35 -6.12
N ILE A 16 43.65 31.84 -5.03
CA ILE A 16 43.77 30.47 -4.52
C ILE A 16 42.47 29.68 -4.76
N ILE A 17 42.55 28.59 -5.54
CA ILE A 17 41.46 27.61 -5.66
C ILE A 17 41.63 26.59 -4.54
N LEU A 18 40.66 26.65 -3.63
CA LEU A 18 40.50 25.88 -2.41
C LEU A 18 40.07 24.43 -2.73
N SER A 19 40.66 23.51 -1.98
CA SER A 19 40.34 22.10 -1.78
C SER A 19 38.93 21.63 -2.16
N ILE A 20 38.87 20.67 -3.09
CA ILE A 20 37.70 19.82 -3.33
C ILE A 20 37.57 18.87 -2.13
N LEU A 21 36.84 19.34 -1.11
CA LEU A 21 36.46 18.54 0.04
C LEU A 21 35.21 17.74 -0.33
N SER A 22 35.41 16.43 -0.50
CA SER A 22 34.47 15.35 -0.26
C SER A 22 33.10 15.76 0.33
N LEU A 23 32.12 16.04 -0.53
CA LEU A 23 30.70 15.83 -0.25
C LEU A 23 30.23 14.62 -1.07
N MET A 24 30.66 13.42 -0.66
CA MET A 24 29.76 12.28 -0.82
C MET A 24 28.74 12.45 0.29
N GLY A 25 27.63 13.10 -0.09
CA GLY A 25 26.51 13.34 0.77
C GLY A 25 26.11 12.05 1.45
N LEU A 26 26.04 12.12 2.78
CA LEU A 26 25.29 11.21 3.61
C LEU A 26 23.99 10.89 2.86
N SER A 27 23.84 9.65 2.43
CA SER A 27 22.51 9.07 2.26
C SER A 27 21.88 9.12 3.65
N SER A 28 21.25 10.25 3.97
CA SER A 28 20.24 10.30 5.02
C SER A 28 19.17 9.35 4.54
N SER A 29 19.29 8.06 4.91
CA SER A 29 18.13 7.20 4.99
C SER A 29 17.10 8.04 5.72
N PRO A 30 15.95 8.38 5.09
CA PRO A 30 14.89 9.03 5.84
C PRO A 30 14.67 8.14 7.04
N SER A 31 14.82 8.71 8.24
CA SER A 31 14.60 7.98 9.49
C SER A 31 13.30 7.20 9.31
N ALA A 32 13.39 5.88 9.35
CA ALA A 32 12.23 5.03 9.11
C ALA A 32 11.08 5.54 9.98
N PHE A 33 9.90 5.69 9.40
CA PHE A 33 8.75 6.16 10.14
C PHE A 33 8.58 5.29 11.39
N THR A 34 8.43 5.93 12.55
CA THR A 34 8.25 5.23 13.83
C THR A 34 6.77 4.99 14.16
N ASN A 35 5.87 5.62 13.40
CA ASN A 35 4.44 5.40 13.49
C ASN A 35 3.77 5.67 12.14
N GLY A 36 2.54 5.18 12.02
CA GLY A 36 1.73 5.36 10.84
C GLY A 36 0.36 4.73 10.99
N GLN A 37 -0.34 4.62 9.86
CA GLN A 37 -1.64 4.02 9.76
C GLN A 37 -1.88 3.35 8.41
N LEU A 38 -2.64 2.26 8.48
CA LEU A 38 -3.29 1.59 7.37
C LEU A 38 -4.75 2.02 7.32
N ILE A 39 -5.24 2.39 6.13
CA ILE A 39 -6.68 2.29 5.86
C ILE A 39 -6.97 1.06 5.01
N LEU A 40 -8.04 0.36 5.34
CA LEU A 40 -8.54 -0.73 4.52
C LEU A 40 -10.00 -0.50 4.17
N ILE A 41 -10.30 -0.62 2.88
CA ILE A 41 -11.63 -0.38 2.32
C ILE A 41 -12.14 -1.70 1.76
N ASN A 42 -13.33 -2.12 2.21
CA ASN A 42 -14.02 -3.23 1.59
C ASN A 42 -14.80 -2.74 0.36
N SER A 43 -14.32 -3.11 -0.82
CA SER A 43 -15.02 -2.95 -2.10
C SER A 43 -15.27 -4.31 -2.77
N LEU A 44 -15.40 -5.38 -1.97
CA LEU A 44 -15.66 -6.74 -2.45
C LEU A 44 -17.14 -6.88 -2.86
N GLY A 45 -17.41 -6.50 -4.10
CA GLY A 45 -18.70 -6.62 -4.77
C GLY A 45 -18.55 -6.26 -6.24
N ILE A 46 -19.60 -6.54 -7.03
CA ILE A 46 -19.59 -6.28 -8.47
C ILE A 46 -20.57 -5.15 -8.76
N VAL A 47 -20.03 -4.08 -9.34
CA VAL A 47 -20.84 -2.97 -9.81
C VAL A 47 -21.11 -3.21 -11.29
N VAL A 48 -22.33 -3.67 -11.62
CA VAL A 48 -22.78 -3.81 -13.00
C VAL A 48 -23.73 -2.65 -13.30
N ASN A 49 -23.43 -1.86 -14.33
CA ASN A 49 -24.25 -0.71 -14.74
C ASN A 49 -24.55 0.30 -13.60
N GLY A 50 -23.59 0.52 -12.69
CA GLY A 50 -23.74 1.46 -11.58
C GLY A 50 -24.58 0.97 -10.40
N SER A 51 -25.09 -0.27 -10.44
CA SER A 51 -25.85 -0.88 -9.34
C SER A 51 -25.04 -2.01 -8.69
N LEU A 52 -25.09 -2.06 -7.37
CA LEU A 52 -24.35 -3.04 -6.56
C LEU A 52 -24.94 -4.45 -6.56
N GLY A 53 -26.21 -4.62 -6.97
CA GLY A 53 -26.89 -5.93 -6.96
C GLY A 53 -26.75 -6.71 -5.63
N GLY A 54 -27.14 -7.99 -5.61
CA GLY A 54 -26.99 -8.88 -4.43
C GLY A 54 -25.56 -9.38 -4.18
N THR A 55 -24.55 -8.64 -4.64
CA THR A 55 -23.16 -9.12 -4.82
C THR A 55 -22.17 -8.60 -3.78
N ALA A 56 -22.63 -7.72 -2.88
CA ALA A 56 -21.82 -7.12 -1.84
C ALA A 56 -21.52 -8.14 -0.72
N SER A 57 -20.23 -8.44 -0.52
CA SER A 57 -19.76 -9.33 0.53
C SER A 57 -19.19 -8.56 1.71
N ASN A 58 -19.49 -9.02 2.92
CA ASN A 58 -18.72 -8.63 4.09
C ASN A 58 -17.35 -9.32 4.03
N ILE A 59 -16.34 -8.77 4.72
CA ILE A 59 -15.02 -9.41 4.84
C ILE A 59 -14.57 -9.43 6.30
N LYS A 60 -13.85 -10.49 6.69
CA LYS A 60 -13.03 -10.51 7.89
C LYS A 60 -11.63 -10.02 7.51
N VAL A 61 -11.06 -9.16 8.34
CA VAL A 61 -9.72 -8.62 8.15
C VAL A 61 -8.88 -8.91 9.38
N GLN A 62 -7.67 -9.40 9.17
CA GLN A 62 -6.64 -9.52 10.20
C GLN A 62 -5.40 -8.79 9.72
N VAL A 63 -4.91 -7.85 10.52
CA VAL A 63 -3.66 -7.12 10.23
C VAL A 63 -2.57 -7.76 11.06
N ASN A 64 -1.44 -8.06 10.43
CA ASN A 64 -0.30 -8.69 11.05
C ASN A 64 0.90 -7.75 11.07
N ASP A 65 1.59 -7.75 12.19
CA ASP A 65 2.95 -7.25 12.32
C ASP A 65 3.94 -8.43 12.28
N SER A 66 5.23 -8.18 12.49
CA SER A 66 6.24 -9.25 12.47
C SER A 66 6.07 -10.33 13.56
N THR A 67 5.27 -10.06 14.60
CA THR A 67 5.06 -10.94 15.75
C THR A 67 3.77 -11.74 15.64
N GLY A 68 2.76 -11.20 14.95
CA GLY A 68 1.50 -11.89 14.66
C GLY A 68 0.33 -10.94 14.41
N VAL A 69 -0.89 -11.44 14.63
CA VAL A 69 -2.12 -10.65 14.45
C VAL A 69 -2.17 -9.53 15.49
N CYS A 70 -2.17 -8.29 15.02
CA CYS A 70 -2.19 -7.09 15.85
C CYS A 70 -3.48 -6.27 15.75
N SER A 71 -4.36 -6.62 14.81
CA SER A 71 -5.73 -6.10 14.73
C SER A 71 -6.64 -7.10 14.02
N THR A 72 -7.91 -7.20 14.46
CA THR A 72 -8.92 -8.05 13.81
C THR A 72 -10.23 -7.29 13.69
N THR A 73 -10.74 -7.21 12.46
CA THR A 73 -12.12 -6.81 12.18
C THR A 73 -12.90 -8.03 11.76
N ALA A 74 -13.80 -8.49 12.64
CA ALA A 74 -14.54 -9.74 12.43
C ALA A 74 -15.52 -9.67 11.24
N SER A 75 -16.08 -8.48 10.96
CA SER A 75 -16.95 -8.24 9.82
C SER A 75 -16.88 -6.77 9.42
N LEU A 76 -16.31 -6.51 8.25
CA LEU A 76 -16.33 -5.22 7.57
C LEU A 76 -17.35 -5.29 6.43
N ALA A 77 -18.42 -4.52 6.54
CA ALA A 77 -19.45 -4.46 5.50
C ALA A 77 -18.90 -3.88 4.19
N TYR A 78 -19.56 -4.17 3.07
CA TYR A 78 -19.25 -3.53 1.79
C TYR A 78 -19.33 -2.01 1.90
N GLY A 79 -18.35 -1.29 1.33
CA GLY A 79 -18.18 0.15 1.48
C GLY A 79 -17.62 0.59 2.84
N GLY A 80 -17.47 -0.34 3.78
CA GLY A 80 -16.89 -0.10 5.08
C GLY A 80 -15.40 0.19 5.01
N VAL A 81 -14.93 1.02 5.94
CA VAL A 81 -13.51 1.39 6.08
C VAL A 81 -13.05 1.13 7.51
N ILE A 82 -11.87 0.56 7.66
CA ILE A 82 -11.17 0.49 8.95
C ILE A 82 -9.85 1.25 8.88
N THR A 83 -9.44 1.78 10.03
CA THR A 83 -8.12 2.38 10.20
C THR A 83 -7.37 1.59 11.26
N VAL A 84 -6.14 1.20 10.97
CA VAL A 84 -5.25 0.48 11.89
C VAL A 84 -3.96 1.27 12.03
N SER A 85 -3.73 1.83 13.21
CA SER A 85 -2.50 2.55 13.51
C SER A 85 -1.39 1.58 13.94
N TRP A 86 -0.16 1.90 13.60
CA TRP A 86 1.03 1.18 14.04
C TRP A 86 2.06 2.15 14.62
N ASN A 87 2.86 1.66 15.58
CA ASN A 87 3.95 2.42 16.17
C ASN A 87 5.06 1.46 16.61
N SER A 88 6.27 1.65 16.09
CA SER A 88 7.42 0.77 16.33
C SER A 88 7.89 0.76 17.77
N ALA A 89 7.47 1.73 18.59
CA ALA A 89 7.72 1.78 20.03
C ALA A 89 6.70 1.00 20.87
N ASN A 90 5.60 0.54 20.27
CA ASN A 90 4.64 -0.30 20.98
C ASN A 90 5.23 -1.69 21.26
N THR A 91 4.74 -2.34 22.31
CA THR A 91 4.81 -3.80 22.43
C THR A 91 3.65 -4.41 21.64
N HIS A 92 3.93 -5.47 20.87
CA HIS A 92 2.92 -6.22 20.14
C HIS A 92 1.75 -6.65 21.05
N SER A 93 0.53 -6.46 20.56
CA SER A 93 -0.68 -7.08 21.12
C SER A 93 -1.74 -7.23 20.03
N SER A 94 -2.82 -7.96 20.34
CA SER A 94 -3.98 -8.13 19.45
C SER A 94 -4.74 -6.85 19.08
N THR A 95 -4.34 -5.70 19.65
CA THR A 95 -4.93 -4.38 19.39
C THR A 95 -3.90 -3.28 19.11
N LYS A 96 -2.61 -3.60 19.14
CA LYS A 96 -1.52 -2.64 18.93
C LYS A 96 -0.46 -3.24 18.02
N CYS A 97 -0.39 -2.70 16.81
CA CYS A 97 0.62 -3.07 15.83
C CYS A 97 1.93 -2.34 16.08
N THR A 98 3.05 -3.06 15.99
CA THR A 98 4.39 -2.48 16.01
C THR A 98 4.81 -1.97 14.64
N ASP A 99 4.44 -2.71 13.60
CA ASP A 99 4.51 -2.36 12.20
C ASP A 99 3.33 -3.03 11.47
N ILE A 100 3.27 -2.93 10.14
CA ILE A 100 2.30 -3.68 9.34
C ILE A 100 3.08 -4.42 8.28
N VAL A 101 3.08 -5.75 8.38
CA VAL A 101 3.78 -6.64 7.46
C VAL A 101 2.81 -7.26 6.46
N SER A 102 1.61 -7.60 6.92
CA SER A 102 0.59 -8.16 6.03
C SER A 102 -0.84 -7.90 6.50
N VAL A 103 -1.77 -8.12 5.59
CA VAL A 103 -3.20 -8.10 5.84
C VAL A 103 -3.82 -9.36 5.27
N ASP A 104 -4.39 -10.19 6.13
CA ASP A 104 -5.17 -11.37 5.75
C ASP A 104 -6.64 -10.99 5.64
N VAL A 105 -7.22 -11.25 4.49
CA VAL A 105 -8.63 -11.00 4.23
C VAL A 105 -9.33 -12.31 3.95
N SER A 106 -10.47 -12.55 4.60
CA SER A 106 -11.35 -13.67 4.30
C SER A 106 -12.72 -13.11 3.93
N ALA A 107 -13.32 -13.57 2.84
CA ALA A 107 -14.65 -13.10 2.52
C ALA A 107 -15.70 -13.80 3.39
N LEU A 108 -16.74 -13.05 3.71
CA LEU A 108 -17.93 -13.50 4.42
C LEU A 108 -19.12 -13.48 3.45
N LYS A 109 -20.20 -14.16 3.84
CA LYS A 109 -21.40 -14.32 3.01
C LYS A 109 -22.01 -12.96 2.64
N THR A 110 -22.48 -12.85 1.41
CA THR A 110 -23.36 -11.77 0.94
C THR A 110 -24.73 -11.83 1.63
N THR A 111 -25.57 -10.83 1.38
CA THR A 111 -26.99 -10.82 1.80
C THR A 111 -27.79 -12.02 1.25
N SER A 112 -27.38 -12.59 0.11
CA SER A 112 -28.01 -13.79 -0.48
C SER A 112 -27.45 -15.10 0.09
N GLY A 113 -26.50 -15.04 1.04
CA GLY A 113 -25.90 -16.20 1.70
C GLY A 113 -24.69 -16.80 0.96
N VAL A 114 -24.30 -16.24 -0.18
CA VAL A 114 -23.21 -16.72 -1.04
C VAL A 114 -21.94 -15.88 -0.84
N VAL A 115 -20.75 -16.45 -0.92
CA VAL A 115 -19.49 -15.66 -0.95
C VAL A 115 -19.09 -15.43 -2.40
N GLN A 116 -18.83 -14.18 -2.79
CA GLN A 116 -18.60 -13.83 -4.20
C GLN A 116 -17.12 -13.57 -4.52
N TYR A 117 -16.63 -14.25 -5.56
CA TYR A 117 -15.26 -14.08 -6.07
C TYR A 117 -15.18 -13.97 -7.61
N ASP A 118 -16.31 -13.96 -8.37
CA ASP A 118 -16.37 -13.72 -9.84
C ASP A 118 -17.74 -13.10 -10.23
N SER A 119 -17.76 -12.46 -11.40
CA SER A 119 -18.88 -11.90 -12.18
C SER A 119 -19.85 -12.88 -12.80
N THR A 120 -19.51 -14.16 -12.88
CA THR A 120 -20.55 -15.17 -13.06
C THR A 120 -20.92 -15.64 -11.66
N ALA A 121 -22.10 -15.22 -11.19
CA ALA A 121 -22.67 -15.76 -9.96
C ALA A 121 -22.86 -17.26 -10.17
N ASN A 122 -21.81 -18.04 -9.88
CA ASN A 122 -21.91 -19.47 -9.83
C ASN A 122 -22.82 -19.79 -8.63
N PRO A 123 -24.04 -20.31 -8.85
CA PRO A 123 -24.95 -20.61 -7.74
C PRO A 123 -24.40 -21.73 -6.84
N THR A 124 -23.37 -22.43 -7.28
CA THR A 124 -22.53 -23.31 -6.49
C THR A 124 -21.20 -22.62 -6.18
N PRO A 125 -21.11 -21.82 -5.09
CA PRO A 125 -19.83 -21.32 -4.61
C PRO A 125 -18.86 -22.50 -4.42
N PRO A 126 -17.55 -22.36 -4.66
CA PRO A 126 -16.60 -23.34 -4.15
C PRO A 126 -16.85 -23.40 -2.65
N ALA A 127 -17.23 -24.58 -2.17
CA ALA A 127 -17.81 -24.74 -0.85
C ALA A 127 -16.90 -24.25 0.28
N VAL A 128 -15.64 -23.95 0.01
CA VAL A 128 -14.74 -23.36 0.98
C VAL A 128 -13.62 -22.57 0.29
N ALA A 129 -13.69 -21.23 0.34
CA ALA A 129 -12.47 -20.45 0.39
C ALA A 129 -11.91 -20.63 1.81
N THR A 130 -11.20 -21.73 2.05
CA THR A 130 -10.71 -22.12 3.39
C THR A 130 -9.60 -21.21 3.91
N ALA A 131 -8.89 -20.50 3.02
CA ALA A 131 -7.72 -19.72 3.36
C ALA A 131 -7.95 -18.21 3.11
N PRO A 132 -7.45 -17.33 3.99
CA PRO A 132 -7.39 -15.90 3.71
C PRO A 132 -6.56 -15.58 2.47
N THR A 133 -6.92 -14.51 1.76
CA THR A 133 -5.99 -13.84 0.83
C THR A 133 -5.08 -12.92 1.63
N THR A 134 -3.78 -13.18 1.57
CA THR A 134 -2.77 -12.35 2.26
C THR A 134 -2.21 -11.28 1.31
N PHE A 135 -2.29 -10.04 1.75
CA PHE A 135 -1.67 -8.88 1.11
C PHE A 135 -0.44 -8.46 1.91
N LEU A 136 0.71 -8.48 1.27
CA LEU A 136 1.99 -8.07 1.85
C LEU A 136 2.14 -6.55 1.74
N ALA A 137 2.47 -5.91 2.86
CA ALA A 137 2.75 -4.49 2.91
C ALA A 137 4.12 -4.16 2.25
N PRO A 138 4.39 -2.88 1.94
CA PRO A 138 5.73 -2.43 1.56
C PRO A 138 6.79 -2.81 2.58
N THR A 139 7.97 -3.25 2.14
CA THR A 139 9.05 -3.65 3.08
C THR A 139 9.78 -2.46 3.69
N THR A 140 9.66 -1.27 3.10
CA THR A 140 10.11 -0.02 3.71
C THR A 140 8.97 0.55 4.57
N PRO A 141 9.21 0.90 5.85
CA PRO A 141 8.19 1.56 6.66
C PRO A 141 7.69 2.85 6.02
N ILE A 142 6.37 3.00 5.92
CA ILE A 142 5.70 4.18 5.34
C ILE A 142 4.56 4.60 6.27
N ALA A 143 4.52 5.88 6.67
CA ALA A 143 3.51 6.39 7.61
C ALA A 143 2.07 6.15 7.15
N ASN A 144 1.77 6.31 5.87
CA ASN A 144 0.41 6.20 5.36
C ASN A 144 0.34 5.13 4.27
N ILE A 145 -0.40 4.06 4.53
CA ILE A 145 -0.67 2.99 3.56
C ILE A 145 -2.18 2.76 3.44
N ALA A 146 -2.63 2.33 2.27
CA ALA A 146 -4.02 2.03 2.00
C ALA A 146 -4.17 0.74 1.19
N LEU A 147 -5.20 -0.05 1.49
CA LEU A 147 -5.56 -1.26 0.76
C LEU A 147 -7.05 -1.27 0.43
N ILE A 148 -7.39 -1.36 -0.85
CA ILE A 148 -8.76 -1.58 -1.31
C ILE A 148 -8.90 -3.05 -1.68
N VAL A 149 -9.79 -3.78 -1.00
CA VAL A 149 -10.14 -5.16 -1.37
C VAL A 149 -11.24 -5.13 -2.42
N THR A 150 -11.08 -5.81 -3.55
CA THR A 150 -12.01 -5.75 -4.69
C THR A 150 -12.26 -7.11 -5.34
N GLY A 151 -13.47 -7.30 -5.87
CA GLY A 151 -13.85 -8.47 -6.68
C GLY A 151 -13.72 -8.26 -8.19
N ASN A 152 -13.41 -7.03 -8.63
CA ASN A 152 -13.30 -6.68 -10.06
C ASN A 152 -11.83 -6.68 -10.52
N ALA A 153 -11.61 -6.41 -11.81
CA ALA A 153 -10.29 -6.23 -12.41
C ALA A 153 -9.40 -5.36 -11.51
N SER A 154 -8.36 -5.96 -10.93
CA SER A 154 -7.29 -5.24 -10.28
C SER A 154 -5.98 -5.59 -10.98
N PRO A 155 -5.05 -4.65 -11.15
CA PRO A 155 -3.70 -5.00 -11.54
C PRO A 155 -3.14 -6.05 -10.57
N ALA A 156 -2.39 -7.02 -11.09
CA ALA A 156 -1.64 -7.93 -10.23
C ALA A 156 -0.74 -7.10 -9.29
N MET A 157 -0.83 -7.34 -7.98
CA MET A 157 -0.01 -6.63 -7.00
C MET A 157 1.33 -7.34 -6.84
N THR A 158 2.40 -6.73 -7.36
CA THR A 158 3.77 -7.18 -7.13
C THR A 158 4.32 -6.47 -5.90
N ASN A 159 4.66 -7.25 -4.85
CA ASN A 159 5.30 -6.68 -3.65
C ASN A 159 6.61 -5.99 -4.06
N SER A 160 6.82 -4.79 -3.56
CA SER A 160 8.09 -4.08 -3.72
C SER A 160 8.48 -3.42 -2.40
N THR A 161 9.65 -2.77 -2.40
CA THR A 161 10.09 -1.97 -1.25
C THR A 161 9.09 -0.87 -0.86
N THR A 162 8.33 -0.37 -1.84
CA THR A 162 7.43 0.76 -1.64
C THR A 162 5.97 0.40 -1.83
N SER A 163 5.64 -0.71 -2.52
CA SER A 163 4.27 -1.04 -2.90
C SER A 163 3.81 -2.39 -2.35
N TRP A 164 2.48 -2.49 -2.15
CA TRP A 164 1.81 -3.72 -1.74
C TRP A 164 2.03 -4.87 -2.73
N GLY A 165 1.98 -6.11 -2.22
CA GLY A 165 1.91 -7.32 -3.05
C GLY A 165 0.89 -8.33 -2.53
N SER A 166 0.60 -9.38 -3.30
CA SER A 166 -0.12 -10.57 -2.80
C SER A 166 0.89 -11.66 -2.41
N SER A 167 0.70 -12.34 -1.27
CA SER A 167 1.71 -13.27 -0.71
C SER A 167 1.87 -14.59 -1.46
N VAL A 168 0.93 -14.95 -2.33
CA VAL A 168 0.98 -16.20 -3.09
C VAL A 168 1.01 -15.85 -4.57
N GLY A 169 2.07 -16.27 -5.27
CA GLY A 169 2.33 -16.04 -6.70
C GLY A 169 1.34 -16.70 -7.66
N VAL A 170 0.08 -16.90 -7.25
CA VAL A 170 -1.05 -17.15 -8.14
C VAL A 170 -1.76 -15.81 -8.33
N PRO A 171 -1.41 -15.03 -9.39
CA PRO A 171 -2.17 -13.83 -9.70
C PRO A 171 -3.65 -14.22 -9.87
N PRO A 172 -4.61 -13.40 -9.38
CA PRO A 172 -6.00 -13.59 -9.74
C PRO A 172 -6.07 -13.65 -11.26
N ILE A 173 -6.48 -14.78 -11.81
CA ILE A 173 -6.66 -14.90 -13.25
C ILE A 173 -7.91 -14.10 -13.55
N TYR A 174 -7.87 -13.16 -14.49
CA TYR A 174 -9.04 -12.38 -14.89
C TYR A 174 -9.59 -12.91 -16.21
N LEU A 175 -10.91 -12.99 -16.33
CA LEU A 175 -11.60 -13.20 -17.59
C LEU A 175 -11.26 -12.04 -18.53
N THR A 176 -10.63 -12.34 -19.65
CA THR A 176 -10.24 -11.33 -20.65
C THR A 176 -11.44 -10.63 -21.29
N SER A 177 -12.63 -11.25 -21.20
CA SER A 177 -13.88 -10.73 -21.76
C SER A 177 -14.48 -9.56 -20.96
N ASN A 178 -14.32 -9.53 -19.64
CA ASN A 178 -14.98 -8.55 -18.78
C ASN A 178 -14.11 -8.08 -17.59
N GLY A 179 -12.89 -8.57 -17.45
CA GLY A 179 -11.96 -8.19 -16.39
C GLY A 179 -12.28 -8.79 -15.01
N SER A 180 -13.20 -9.74 -14.89
CA SER A 180 -13.59 -10.31 -13.58
C SER A 180 -12.72 -11.48 -13.20
N ILE A 181 -12.64 -11.85 -11.91
CA ILE A 181 -11.74 -12.93 -11.46
C ILE A 181 -12.25 -14.30 -11.98
N SER A 182 -11.47 -14.94 -12.85
CA SER A 182 -11.70 -16.26 -13.44
C SER A 182 -11.42 -17.44 -12.50
N VAL A 183 -10.74 -17.26 -11.36
CA VAL A 183 -10.50 -18.33 -10.35
C VAL A 183 -11.13 -17.92 -9.03
N THR A 184 -12.20 -18.61 -8.67
CA THR A 184 -12.88 -18.44 -7.39
C THR A 184 -11.95 -18.75 -6.20
N GLY A 185 -11.72 -17.78 -5.31
CA GLY A 185 -11.04 -17.99 -4.01
C GLY A 185 -9.90 -17.02 -3.68
N ILE A 186 -9.39 -16.25 -4.66
CA ILE A 186 -8.37 -15.22 -4.42
C ILE A 186 -9.02 -13.85 -4.60
N MET A 187 -9.00 -13.00 -3.57
CA MET A 187 -9.52 -11.63 -3.68
C MET A 187 -8.52 -10.73 -4.42
N GLY A 188 -9.05 -9.83 -5.25
CA GLY A 188 -8.26 -8.74 -5.79
C GLY A 188 -7.97 -7.69 -4.72
N GLY A 189 -6.92 -6.91 -4.93
CA GLY A 189 -6.59 -5.77 -4.08
C GLY A 189 -5.90 -4.67 -4.87
N VAL A 190 -6.08 -3.42 -4.44
CA VAL A 190 -5.32 -2.26 -4.90
C VAL A 190 -4.64 -1.63 -3.69
N GLY A 191 -3.33 -1.74 -3.64
CA GLY A 191 -2.51 -1.10 -2.62
C GLY A 191 -2.06 0.31 -3.02
N MET A 192 -1.94 1.19 -2.03
CA MET A 192 -1.39 2.53 -2.19
C MET A 192 -0.52 2.89 -0.98
N GLU A 193 0.43 3.80 -1.19
CA GLU A 193 1.31 4.31 -0.17
C GLU A 193 1.52 5.83 -0.29
N GLY A 194 2.01 6.45 0.78
CA GLY A 194 2.40 7.86 0.80
C GLY A 194 1.27 8.79 0.35
N LEU A 195 1.58 9.76 -0.51
CA LEU A 195 0.62 10.78 -0.98
C LEU A 195 -0.66 10.19 -1.61
N LYS A 196 -0.57 9.02 -2.27
CA LYS A 196 -1.76 8.36 -2.84
C LYS A 196 -2.67 7.83 -1.74
N ALA A 197 -2.08 7.18 -0.72
CA ALA A 197 -2.81 6.74 0.46
C ALA A 197 -3.39 7.94 1.23
N GLU A 198 -2.63 9.04 1.39
CA GLU A 198 -3.12 10.26 2.04
C GLU A 198 -4.32 10.86 1.31
N SER A 199 -4.27 10.96 -0.02
CA SER A 199 -5.40 11.45 -0.81
C SER A 199 -6.63 10.58 -0.62
N LEU A 200 -6.46 9.25 -0.57
CA LEU A 200 -7.56 8.33 -0.31
C LEU A 200 -8.11 8.47 1.11
N MET A 201 -7.24 8.56 2.12
CA MET A 201 -7.63 8.79 3.52
C MET A 201 -8.51 10.04 3.65
N LEU A 202 -8.11 11.15 3.03
CA LEU A 202 -8.89 12.39 3.03
C LEU A 202 -10.27 12.23 2.37
N ARG A 203 -10.39 11.45 1.29
CA ARG A 203 -11.69 11.16 0.65
C ARG A 203 -12.65 10.42 1.57
N TYR A 204 -12.13 9.65 2.53
CA TYR A 204 -12.90 8.92 3.54
C TYR A 204 -12.98 9.66 4.88
N GLY A 205 -12.57 10.94 4.95
CA GLY A 205 -12.62 11.74 6.17
C GLY A 205 -11.60 11.32 7.25
N ILE A 206 -10.57 10.55 6.88
CA ILE A 206 -9.52 10.07 7.77
C ILE A 206 -8.31 11.00 7.63
N MET A 207 -7.83 11.52 8.76
CA MET A 207 -6.65 12.39 8.77
C MET A 207 -5.37 11.56 8.59
N PRO A 208 -4.51 11.85 7.58
CA PRO A 208 -3.25 11.16 7.44
C PRO A 208 -2.25 11.48 8.55
N VAL A 209 -1.39 10.53 8.88
CA VAL A 209 -0.26 10.75 9.79
C VAL A 209 0.72 11.68 9.08
N ARG A 210 0.95 12.86 9.64
CA ARG A 210 1.97 13.81 9.17
C ARG A 210 3.19 13.65 10.06
N LEU A 211 4.38 13.57 9.46
CA LEU A 211 5.61 13.86 10.21
C LEU A 211 5.46 15.28 10.77
N LYS A 212 5.68 15.47 12.07
CA LYS A 212 6.04 16.80 12.56
C LYS A 212 7.26 17.24 11.75
N SER A 213 7.12 18.26 10.92
CA SER A 213 8.31 18.88 10.34
C SER A 213 9.15 19.35 11.51
N ALA A 214 10.41 18.93 11.57
CA ALA A 214 11.42 19.60 12.37
C ALA A 214 11.56 21.04 11.84
N MET A 215 10.70 21.92 12.32
CA MET A 215 10.78 23.36 12.29
C MET A 215 10.34 23.82 13.68
N GLU A 216 11.15 23.46 14.67
CA GLU A 216 11.37 24.21 15.91
C GLU A 216 12.88 24.44 16.04
#